data_AF-A0A352Z865-F1
#
_entry.id   AF-A0A352Z865-F1
#
_cell.length_a   1.000
_cell.length_b   1.000
_cell.length_c   1.000
_cell.angle_alpha   90.00
_cell.angle_beta   90.00
_cell.angle_gamma   90.00
#
_symmetry.space_group_name_H-M   'P 1'
#
loop_
_entity.id
_entity.type
_entity.pdbx_description
1 polymer ?
#
loop_
_entity_poly.entity_id
_entity_poly.type
_entity_poly.pdbx_seq_one_letter_code
_entity_poly.pdbx_strand_id
1 'polypeptide(L)' 'MAVMGIETLQTLINANPEAILIIDTDGIVLAANKSVAERLNTTVDRSVGTCQYDYFPPDIAKKKRKGR' A
#
# COMPACT_ATOMS: atom_id res chain seq x y z
N MET A 1 12.98 22.93 1.35
CA MET A 1 12.29 22.62 0.08
C MET A 1 12.57 21.16 -0.29
N ALA A 2 11.74 20.23 0.20
CA ALA A 2 11.79 18.81 -0.16
C ALA A 2 10.40 18.21 0.11
N VAL A 3 9.38 18.72 -0.58
CA VAL A 3 7.99 18.22 -0.48
C VAL A 3 7.46 17.74 -1.85
N MET A 4 8.11 18.16 -2.94
CA MET A 4 7.65 17.90 -4.32
C MET A 4 7.64 16.42 -4.72
N GLY A 5 8.48 15.57 -4.11
CA GLY A 5 8.60 14.16 -4.48
C GLY A 5 7.41 13.28 -4.05
N ILE A 6 6.89 13.51 -2.84
CA ILE A 6 5.79 12.73 -2.27
C ILE A 6 4.47 13.09 -2.96
N GLU A 7 4.21 14.37 -3.20
CA GLU A 7 3.00 14.82 -3.90
C GLU A 7 2.96 14.34 -5.36
N THR A 8 4.11 14.34 -6.04
CA THR A 8 4.21 13.80 -7.41
C THR A 8 3.91 12.31 -7.44
N LEU A 9 4.48 11.55 -6.51
CA LEU A 9 4.24 10.11 -6.41
C LEU A 9 2.78 9.79 -6.09
N GLN A 10 2.17 10.55 -5.17
CA GLN A 10 0.76 10.42 -4.83
C GLN A 10 -0.15 10.70 -6.04
N THR A 11 0.19 11.73 -6.82
CA THR A 11 -0.52 12.08 -8.06
C THR A 11 -0.43 10.95 -9.08
N LEU A 12 0.77 10.38 -9.27
CA LEU A 12 1.00 9.28 -10.22
C LEU A 12 0.18 8.04 -9.86
N ILE A 13 0.19 7.61 -8.60
CA ILE A 13 -0.57 6.40 -8.21
C ILE A 13 -2.09 6.64 -8.24
N ASN A 14 -2.55 7.87 -7.98
CA ASN A 14 -3.97 8.22 -8.01
C ASN A 14 -4.52 8.35 -9.44
N ALA A 15 -3.67 8.59 -10.44
CA ALA A 15 -4.07 8.67 -11.84
C ALA A 15 -4.38 7.28 -12.45
N ASN A 16 -3.96 6.20 -11.81
CA ASN A 16 -4.16 4.83 -12.29
C ASN A 16 -5.41 4.19 -11.66
N PRO A 17 -6.35 3.62 -12.45
CA PRO A 17 -7.51 2.91 -11.92
C PRO A 17 -7.18 1.54 -11.29
N GLU A 18 -6.01 0.96 -11.58
CA GLU A 18 -5.55 -0.29 -10.97
C GLU A 18 -5.04 -0.09 -9.55
N ALA A 19 -5.07 -1.16 -8.75
CA ALA A 19 -4.56 -1.13 -7.37
C ALA A 19 -3.03 -0.97 -7.34
N ILE A 20 -2.55 0.21 -6.89
CA ILE A 20 -1.13 0.50 -6.70
C ILE A 20 -0.89 0.93 -5.24
N LEU A 21 0.04 0.22 -4.59
CA LEU A 21 0.58 0.60 -3.28
C LEU A 21 2.10 0.58 -3.30
N ILE A 22 2.68 1.39 -2.43
CA ILE A 22 4.11 1.48 -2.19
C ILE A 22 4.35 0.99 -0.78
N ILE A 23 5.30 0.09 -0.62
CA ILE A 23 5.73 -0.44 0.67
C ILE A 23 7.19 -0.13 0.93
N ASP A 24 7.58 -0.09 2.20
CA ASP A 24 8.97 -0.27 2.58
C ASP A 24 9.38 -1.74 2.46
N THR A 25 10.64 -2.03 2.80
CA THR A 25 11.11 -3.41 2.76
C THR A 25 10.32 -4.28 3.73
N ASP A 26 9.88 -3.77 4.89
CA ASP A 26 9.10 -4.49 5.91
C ASP A 26 7.65 -4.78 5.51
N GLY A 27 7.24 -4.33 4.33
CA GLY A 27 5.88 -4.46 3.85
C GLY A 27 4.94 -3.45 4.49
N ILE A 28 5.46 -2.42 5.17
CA ILE A 28 4.66 -1.32 5.68
C ILE A 28 4.24 -0.44 4.51
N VAL A 29 2.94 -0.19 4.40
CA VAL A 29 2.37 0.65 3.35
C VAL A 29 2.79 2.10 3.58
N LEU A 30 3.53 2.66 2.63
CA LEU A 30 3.96 4.06 2.60
C LEU A 30 2.98 4.95 1.85
N ALA A 31 2.37 4.41 0.78
CA ALA A 31 1.34 5.10 0.00
C ALA A 31 0.41 4.09 -0.67
N ALA A 32 -0.84 4.46 -0.87
CA ALA A 32 -1.83 3.66 -1.59
C ALA A 32 -2.80 4.56 -2.34
N ASN A 33 -3.32 4.08 -3.47
CA ASN A 33 -4.42 4.72 -4.17
C ASN A 33 -5.79 4.19 -3.72
N LYS A 34 -6.86 4.82 -4.22
CA LYS A 34 -8.24 4.44 -3.87
C LYS A 34 -8.55 2.99 -4.22
N SER A 35 -8.06 2.50 -5.36
CA SER A 35 -8.31 1.13 -5.83
C SER A 35 -7.72 0.07 -4.90
N VAL A 36 -6.59 0.33 -4.25
CA VAL A 36 -6.07 -0.52 -3.17
C VAL A 36 -7.03 -0.56 -1.99
N ALA A 37 -7.48 0.60 -1.52
CA ALA A 37 -8.37 0.68 -0.38
C ALA A 37 -9.69 -0.07 -0.63
N GLU A 38 -10.26 0.07 -1.82
CA GLU A 38 -11.44 -0.68 -2.26
C GLU A 38 -11.18 -2.19 -2.29
N ARG A 39 -10.05 -2.63 -2.87
CA ARG A 39 -9.69 -4.05 -2.96
C ARG A 39 -9.42 -4.69 -1.59
N LEU A 40 -8.84 -3.93 -0.67
CA LEU A 40 -8.52 -4.39 0.69
C LEU A 40 -9.68 -4.16 1.68
N ASN A 41 -10.82 -3.63 1.22
CA ASN A 41 -11.98 -3.29 2.03
C ASN A 41 -11.63 -2.39 3.24
N THR A 42 -10.87 -1.32 2.98
CA THR A 42 -10.39 -0.34 3.96
C THR A 42 -10.46 1.09 3.39
N THR A 43 -9.80 2.06 4.03
CA THR A 43 -9.58 3.41 3.47
C THR A 43 -8.08 3.64 3.22
N VAL A 44 -7.73 4.59 2.35
CA VAL A 44 -6.32 4.95 2.10
C VAL A 44 -5.64 5.39 3.40
N ASP A 45 -6.30 6.22 4.19
CA ASP A 45 -5.81 6.69 5.49
C ASP A 45 -5.54 5.53 6.47
N ARG A 46 -6.44 4.54 6.52
CA ARG A 46 -6.28 3.37 7.39
C ARG A 46 -5.27 2.36 6.88
N SER A 47 -4.93 2.39 5.59
CA SER A 47 -3.97 1.45 5.02
C SER A 47 -2.53 1.91 5.17
N VAL A 48 -2.27 3.21 5.09
CA VAL A 48 -0.93 3.77 5.32
C VAL A 48 -0.47 3.47 6.74
N GLY A 49 0.77 2.99 6.89
CA GLY A 49 1.36 2.57 8.16
C GLY A 49 1.03 1.15 8.60
N THR A 50 0.12 0.44 7.90
CA THR A 50 -0.16 -0.98 8.18
C THR A 50 0.76 -1.91 7.38
N CYS A 51 0.91 -3.15 7.83
CA CYS A 51 1.61 -4.17 7.06
C CYS A 51 0.69 -4.71 5.97
N GLN A 52 1.09 -4.62 4.69
CA GLN A 52 0.28 -5.11 3.56
C GLN A 52 -0.12 -6.60 3.69
N TYR A 53 0.67 -7.39 4.44
CA TYR A 53 0.44 -8.81 4.60
C TYR A 53 -0.73 -9.11 5.55
N ASP A 54 -1.13 -8.15 6.38
CA ASP A 54 -2.25 -8.31 7.33
C ASP A 54 -3.62 -8.35 6.62
N TYR A 55 -3.68 -7.91 5.36
CA TYR A 55 -4.89 -8.00 4.54
C TYR A 55 -5.09 -9.37 3.88
N PHE A 56 -4.14 -10.30 4.06
CA PHE A 56 -4.28 -11.67 3.56
C PHE A 56 -4.72 -12.63 4.67
N PRO A 57 -5.39 -13.73 4.32
CA PRO A 57 -5.58 -14.86 5.23
C PRO A 57 -4.26 -15.29 5.89
N PRO A 58 -4.28 -15.75 7.16
CA PRO A 58 -3.06 -16.00 7.94
C PRO A 58 -2.06 -16.95 7.29
N ASP A 59 -2.55 -17.97 6.58
CA ASP A 59 -1.73 -18.95 5.87
C ASP A 59 -1.01 -18.34 4.66
N ILE A 60 -1.64 -17.39 3.97
CA ILE A 60 -1.06 -16.64 2.85
C ILE A 60 -0.07 -15.60 3.36
N ALA A 61 -0.44 -14.86 4.41
CA ALA A 61 0.41 -13.85 5.03
C ALA A 61 1.76 -14.44 5.47
N LYS A 62 1.73 -15.62 6.12
CA LYS A 62 2.94 -16.34 6.56
C LYS A 62 3.84 -16.76 5.39
N LYS A 63 3.26 -17.19 4.27
CA LYS A 63 4.04 -17.54 3.06
C LYS A 63 4.69 -16.31 2.44
N LYS A 64 3.96 -15.20 2.34
CA LYS A 64 4.44 -13.94 1.77
C LYS A 64 5.58 -13.32 2.59
N ARG A 65 5.50 -13.35 3.91
CA ARG A 65 6.56 -12.86 4.82
C ARG A 65 7.86 -13.66 4.75
N LYS A 66 7.80 -14.95 4.39
CA LYS A 66 8.98 -15.82 4.27
C LYS A 66 9.79 -15.63 2.99
N GLY A 67 9.19 -15.07 1.95
CA GLY A 67 9.83 -14.85 0.65
C GLY A 67 10.42 -13.46 0.47
N ARG A 68 10.57 -12.70 1.56
CA ARG A 68 11.21 -11.39 1.60
C ARG A 68 12.71 -11.53 1.80
#